data_AF-A0A8B6H7E4-F1
#
_entry.id   AF-A0A8B6H7E4-F1
#
_cell.length_a   1.000
_cell.length_b   1.000
_cell.length_c   1.000
_cell.angle_alpha   90.00
_cell.angle_beta   90.00
_cell.angle_gamma   90.00
#
_symmetry.space_group_name_H-M   'P 1'
#
loop_
_entity.id
_entity.type
_entity.pdbx_description
1 polymer ?
#
loop_
_entity_poly.entity_id
_entity_poly.type
_entity_poly.pdbx_seq_one_letter_code
_entity_poly.pdbx_strand_id
1 'polypeptide(L)'
;MKCNEPTSSDIEGPFYYPNPPHQRLFCRYKKQNAPLYVFGVVFAQDCKTPLRGVKVEMWQADHDGEYRNETKCRGYVTTNKNGIYKLKTIYPGKYTMSEFESDFRPAHLHFKIN
;
A
#
# COMPACT_ATOMS: atom_id res chain seq x y z
N MET A 1 14.52 9.45 10.41
CA MET A 1 13.77 8.55 11.32
C MET A 1 14.37 8.71 12.70
N LYS A 2 13.55 9.00 13.71
CA LYS A 2 13.98 8.94 15.10
C LYS A 2 13.85 7.50 15.58
N CYS A 3 14.87 6.99 16.24
CA CYS A 3 14.80 5.67 16.86
C CYS A 3 13.79 5.70 18.02
N ASN A 4 13.05 4.62 18.24
CA ASN A 4 12.01 4.49 19.28
C ASN A 4 10.70 5.28 19.03
N GLU A 5 10.50 5.80 17.82
CA GLU A 5 9.21 6.30 17.36
C GLU A 5 8.76 5.46 16.15
N PRO A 6 7.53 4.92 16.13
CA PRO A 6 6.99 4.26 14.96
C PRO A 6 7.00 5.17 13.73
N THR A 7 6.96 4.58 12.53
CA THR A 7 6.68 5.36 11.32
C THR A 7 5.36 6.10 11.51
N SER A 8 5.32 7.40 11.15
CA SER A 8 4.15 8.25 11.35
C SER A 8 2.90 7.60 10.74
N SER A 9 1.79 7.63 11.48
CA SER A 9 0.49 7.22 10.95
C SER A 9 -0.09 8.29 10.03
N ASP A 10 -1.00 7.84 9.16
CA ASP A 10 -1.86 8.67 8.34
C ASP A 10 -3.28 8.09 8.40
N ILE A 11 -4.29 8.81 7.90
CA ILE A 11 -5.68 8.38 7.93
C ILE A 11 -5.90 7.09 7.12
N GLU A 12 -6.72 6.17 7.64
CA GLU A 12 -7.09 4.94 6.92
C GLU A 12 -7.93 5.26 5.67
N GLY A 13 -8.81 6.25 5.78
CA GLY A 13 -9.75 6.60 4.71
C GLY A 13 -10.88 5.58 4.55
N PRO A 14 -11.85 5.84 3.66
CA PRO A 14 -13.11 5.08 3.61
C PRO A 14 -13.03 3.77 2.80
N PHE A 15 -11.91 3.51 2.11
CA PHE A 15 -11.80 2.41 1.12
C PHE A 15 -11.00 1.20 1.59
N TYR A 16 -10.72 1.11 2.89
CA TYR A 16 -10.14 -0.08 3.48
C TYR A 16 -11.16 -1.23 3.43
N TYR A 17 -10.69 -2.41 3.01
CA TYR A 17 -11.45 -3.65 3.04
C TYR A 17 -10.66 -4.72 3.78
N PRO A 18 -11.25 -5.40 4.78
CA PRO A 18 -10.54 -6.41 5.57
C PRO A 18 -10.28 -7.67 4.75
N ASN A 19 -9.31 -8.46 5.23
CA ASN A 19 -8.96 -9.77 4.66
C ASN A 19 -8.58 -9.73 3.16
N PRO A 20 -7.70 -8.81 2.71
CA PRO A 20 -7.23 -8.83 1.34
C PRO A 20 -6.50 -10.16 1.03
N PRO A 21 -6.40 -10.56 -0.24
CA PRO A 21 -5.73 -11.81 -0.61
C PRO A 21 -4.21 -11.75 -0.40
N HIS A 22 -3.58 -12.89 -0.10
CA HIS A 22 -2.13 -13.01 -0.10
C HIS A 22 -1.62 -13.06 -1.54
N GLN A 23 -0.94 -12.00 -1.98
CA GLN A 23 -0.40 -11.94 -3.34
C GLN A 23 0.76 -10.97 -3.43
N ARG A 24 1.56 -11.06 -4.51
CA ARG A 24 2.66 -10.13 -4.77
C ARG A 24 2.38 -9.16 -5.91
N LEU A 25 1.26 -9.31 -6.62
CA LEU A 25 0.79 -8.39 -7.63
C LEU A 25 -0.56 -7.84 -7.18
N PHE A 26 -0.62 -6.56 -6.84
CA PHE A 26 -1.78 -5.99 -6.17
C PHE A 26 -2.78 -5.42 -7.18
N CYS A 27 -2.28 -4.65 -8.15
CA CYS A 27 -3.07 -4.05 -9.20
C CYS A 27 -2.52 -4.52 -10.56
N ARG A 28 -3.40 -5.02 -11.44
CA ARG A 28 -2.98 -5.59 -12.73
C ARG A 28 -2.53 -4.49 -13.69
N TYR A 29 -1.49 -4.79 -14.45
CA TYR A 29 -0.99 -3.93 -15.51
C TYR A 29 -1.99 -3.86 -16.68
N LYS A 30 -2.34 -2.64 -17.10
CA LYS A 30 -2.80 -2.39 -18.48
C LYS A 30 -1.57 -1.96 -19.30
N LYS A 31 -1.60 -2.10 -20.63
CA LYS A 31 -0.49 -1.72 -21.54
C LYS A 31 0.05 -0.30 -21.30
N GLN A 32 -0.77 0.60 -20.77
CA GLN A 32 -0.48 2.02 -20.55
C GLN A 32 0.09 2.32 -19.15
N ASN A 33 0.09 1.33 -18.23
CA ASN A 33 0.44 1.57 -16.83
C ASN A 33 1.89 1.17 -16.58
N ALA A 34 2.71 2.13 -16.15
CA ALA A 34 4.07 1.85 -15.72
C ALA A 34 4.06 0.95 -14.47
N PRO A 35 4.89 -0.11 -14.43
CA PRO A 35 4.97 -0.96 -13.26
C PRO A 35 5.65 -0.25 -12.10
N LEU A 36 5.05 -0.37 -10.92
CA LEU A 36 5.61 0.09 -9.66
C LEU A 36 6.04 -1.10 -8.81
N TYR A 37 7.30 -1.08 -8.39
CA TYR A 37 7.88 -2.05 -7.48
C TYR A 37 8.01 -1.41 -6.11
N VAL A 38 7.40 -2.02 -5.10
CA VAL A 38 7.42 -1.51 -3.73
C VAL A 38 8.13 -2.54 -2.86
N PHE A 39 9.12 -2.09 -2.11
CA PHE A 39 9.86 -2.92 -1.17
C PHE A 39 10.26 -2.08 0.03
N GLY A 40 10.42 -2.75 1.17
CA GLY A 40 10.85 -2.12 2.40
C GLY A 40 11.23 -3.16 3.43
N VAL A 41 11.63 -2.67 4.61
CA VAL A 41 11.98 -3.50 5.76
C VAL A 41 11.14 -3.04 6.94
N VAL A 42 10.50 -3.98 7.63
CA VAL A 42 9.85 -3.70 8.91
C VAL A 42 10.84 -3.98 10.03
N PHE A 43 11.02 -2.99 10.90
CA PHE A 43 11.87 -3.09 12.09
C PHE A 43 11.02 -3.08 13.36
N ALA A 44 11.57 -3.60 14.44
CA ALA A 44 11.09 -3.35 15.78
C ALA A 44 11.32 -1.89 16.18
N GLN A 45 10.79 -1.49 17.34
CA GLN A 45 10.92 -0.12 17.86
C GLN A 45 12.37 0.31 18.10
N ASP A 46 13.29 -0.64 18.27
CA ASP A 46 14.73 -0.42 18.40
C ASP A 46 15.43 0.05 17.10
N CYS A 47 14.67 0.11 15.98
CA CYS A 47 15.12 0.45 14.63
C CYS A 47 16.31 -0.37 14.11
N LYS A 48 16.60 -1.51 14.73
CA LYS A 48 17.74 -2.38 14.41
C LYS A 48 17.28 -3.79 14.10
N THR A 49 16.32 -4.30 14.84
CA THR A 49 15.87 -5.69 14.73
C THR A 49 14.83 -5.82 13.62
N PRO A 50 15.12 -6.50 12.50
CA PRO A 50 14.12 -6.74 11.47
C PRO A 50 13.07 -7.76 11.93
N LEU A 51 11.80 -7.48 11.63
CA LEU A 51 10.69 -8.33 12.06
C LEU A 51 10.24 -9.27 10.95
N ARG A 52 10.39 -10.59 11.19
CA ARG A 52 9.86 -11.66 10.34
C ARG A 52 8.37 -11.87 10.61
N GLY A 53 7.61 -12.22 9.58
CA GLY A 53 6.24 -12.68 9.76
C GLY A 53 5.20 -11.57 9.87
N VAL A 54 5.61 -10.31 9.73
CA VAL A 54 4.72 -9.14 9.78
C VAL A 54 3.85 -9.13 8.54
N LYS A 55 2.54 -8.91 8.73
CA LYS A 55 1.59 -8.77 7.64
C LYS A 55 1.59 -7.33 7.16
N VAL A 56 1.97 -7.14 5.89
CA VAL A 56 1.98 -5.83 5.22
C VAL A 56 0.81 -5.81 4.25
N GLU A 57 -0.27 -5.15 4.65
CA GLU A 57 -1.45 -4.92 3.82
C GLU A 57 -1.28 -3.61 3.04
N MET A 58 -1.67 -3.59 1.77
CA MET A 58 -1.66 -2.39 0.95
C MET A 58 -2.89 -2.36 0.05
N TRP A 59 -3.45 -1.16 -0.13
CA TRP A 59 -4.50 -0.87 -1.10
C TRP A 59 -4.26 0.50 -1.75
N GLN A 60 -4.77 0.67 -2.95
CA GLN A 60 -4.66 1.90 -3.73
C GLN A 60 -5.80 2.02 -4.74
N ALA A 61 -5.97 3.21 -5.30
CA ALA A 61 -6.73 3.42 -6.53
C ALA A 61 -6.06 2.70 -7.71
N ASP A 62 -6.84 2.38 -8.74
CA ASP A 62 -6.27 2.02 -10.04
C ASP A 62 -5.70 3.26 -10.77
N HIS A 63 -5.28 3.10 -12.03
CA HIS A 63 -4.71 4.18 -12.83
C HIS A 63 -5.69 5.34 -13.05
N ASP A 64 -6.99 5.04 -13.07
CA ASP A 64 -8.06 5.98 -13.38
C ASP A 64 -8.57 6.68 -12.10
N GLY A 65 -7.95 6.39 -10.94
CA GLY A 65 -8.32 6.99 -9.66
C GLY A 65 -9.42 6.23 -8.91
N GLU A 66 -9.84 5.06 -9.38
CA GLU A 66 -11.05 4.40 -8.89
C GLU A 66 -10.75 3.33 -7.83
N TYR A 67 -11.59 3.29 -6.77
CA TYR A 67 -11.57 2.30 -5.69
C TYR A 67 -12.71 1.27 -5.76
N ARG A 68 -13.61 1.38 -6.76
CA ARG A 68 -14.94 0.73 -6.80
C ARG A 68 -14.97 -0.80 -6.68
N ASN A 69 -13.85 -1.49 -6.90
CA ASN A 69 -13.82 -2.93 -6.81
C ASN A 69 -13.05 -3.40 -5.57
N GLU A 70 -13.79 -3.91 -4.59
CA GLU A 70 -13.34 -4.43 -3.30
C GLU A 70 -12.33 -5.57 -3.38
N THR A 71 -12.06 -6.12 -4.56
CA THR A 71 -11.12 -7.23 -4.78
C THR A 71 -9.91 -6.85 -5.62
N LYS A 72 -9.88 -5.65 -6.21
CA LYS A 72 -8.78 -5.17 -7.06
C LYS A 72 -7.84 -4.23 -6.30
N CYS A 73 -6.59 -4.16 -6.76
CA CYS A 73 -5.59 -3.17 -6.35
C CYS A 73 -5.32 -3.17 -4.84
N ARG A 74 -5.42 -4.36 -4.23
CA ARG A 74 -5.24 -4.61 -2.81
C ARG A 74 -4.67 -5.99 -2.56
N GLY A 75 -4.02 -6.19 -1.42
CA GLY A 75 -3.39 -7.47 -1.08
C GLY A 75 -2.68 -7.38 0.25
N TYR A 76 -2.06 -8.49 0.65
CA TYR A 76 -1.00 -8.45 1.64
C TYR A 76 0.16 -9.34 1.24
N VAL A 77 1.31 -9.05 1.84
CA VAL A 77 2.50 -9.91 1.84
C VAL A 77 3.00 -10.06 3.27
N THR A 78 3.80 -11.10 3.52
CA THR A 78 4.45 -11.31 4.81
C THR A 78 5.96 -11.03 4.71
N THR A 79 6.52 -10.35 5.70
CA THR A 79 7.96 -10.08 5.74
C THR A 79 8.78 -11.37 5.89
N ASN A 80 9.92 -11.43 5.19
CA ASN A 80 10.83 -12.57 5.29
C ASN A 80 11.69 -12.50 6.58
N LYS A 81 12.65 -13.43 6.73
CA LYS A 81 13.55 -13.50 7.89
C LYS A 81 14.40 -12.25 8.14
N ASN A 82 14.57 -11.40 7.13
CA ASN A 82 15.32 -10.14 7.22
C ASN A 82 14.37 -8.94 7.33
N GLY A 83 13.08 -9.14 7.64
CA GLY A 83 12.08 -8.08 7.73
C GLY A 83 11.64 -7.51 6.39
N ILE A 84 12.11 -8.07 5.28
CA ILE A 84 11.88 -7.51 3.93
C ILE A 84 10.50 -7.92 3.43
N TYR A 85 9.73 -6.95 2.94
CA TYR A 85 8.56 -7.17 2.09
C TYR A 85 8.84 -6.68 0.66
N LYS A 86 8.21 -7.32 -0.33
CA LYS A 86 8.29 -6.95 -1.75
C LYS A 86 6.94 -7.22 -2.40
N LEU A 87 6.43 -6.23 -3.12
CA LEU A 87 5.23 -6.35 -3.94
C LEU A 87 5.38 -5.57 -5.25
N LYS A 88 4.48 -5.85 -6.18
CA LYS A 88 4.36 -5.19 -7.47
C LYS A 88 2.95 -4.65 -7.64
N THR A 89 2.85 -3.49 -8.27
CA THR A 89 1.59 -2.81 -8.55
C THR A 89 1.78 -1.84 -9.72
N ILE A 90 0.85 -0.90 -9.92
CA ILE A 90 0.95 0.22 -10.88
C ILE A 90 1.00 1.55 -10.13
N TYR A 91 1.46 2.61 -10.80
CA TYR A 91 1.30 3.96 -10.28
C TYR A 91 -0.19 4.33 -10.18
N PRO A 92 -0.72 4.72 -9.01
CA PRO A 92 -2.13 5.04 -8.84
C PRO A 92 -2.48 6.38 -9.51
N GLY A 93 -3.72 6.49 -9.99
CA GLY A 93 -4.31 7.74 -10.42
C GLY A 93 -4.56 8.69 -9.23
N LYS A 94 -4.88 9.95 -9.55
CA LYS A 94 -5.42 10.91 -8.58
C LYS A 94 -6.86 10.53 -8.26
N TYR A 95 -7.24 10.58 -6.99
CA TYR A 95 -8.61 10.33 -6.56
C TYR A 95 -9.34 11.68 -6.39
N THR A 96 -10.43 11.88 -7.11
CA THR A 96 -11.30 13.06 -6.97
C THR A 96 -12.28 12.84 -5.81
N MET A 97 -12.36 13.82 -4.91
CA MET A 97 -13.24 13.76 -3.73
C MET A 97 -14.62 14.37 -3.99
N SER A 98 -14.77 15.13 -5.07
CA SER A 98 -16.03 15.77 -5.48
C SER A 98 -16.15 15.85 -7.00
N GLU A 99 -17.33 16.26 -7.48
CA GLU A 99 -17.57 16.57 -8.91
C GLU A 99 -16.75 17.78 -9.40
N PHE A 100 -16.12 18.54 -8.49
CA PHE A 100 -15.26 19.66 -8.84
C PHE A 100 -13.81 19.20 -8.96
N GLU A 101 -13.26 19.34 -10.17
CA GLU A 101 -11.89 18.96 -10.59
C GLU A 101 -10.75 19.49 -9.69
N SER A 102 -11.00 20.54 -8.90
CA SER A 102 -9.99 21.13 -8.01
C SER A 102 -9.81 20.39 -6.68
N ASP A 103 -10.69 19.44 -6.34
CA ASP A 103 -10.63 18.70 -5.07
C ASP A 103 -10.17 17.24 -5.28
N PHE A 104 -8.85 17.07 -5.44
CA PHE A 104 -8.24 15.75 -5.61
C PHE A 104 -7.22 15.45 -4.51
N ARG A 105 -7.16 14.19 -4.09
CA ARG A 105 -6.05 13.67 -3.30
C ARG A 105 -4.90 13.31 -4.23
N PRO A 106 -3.64 13.63 -3.87
CA PRO A 106 -2.48 13.19 -4.63
C PRO A 106 -2.44 11.67 -4.71
N ALA A 107 -1.75 11.12 -5.72
CA ALA A 107 -1.52 9.69 -5.83
C ALA A 107 -0.83 9.15 -4.55
N HIS A 108 -1.41 8.13 -3.91
CA HIS A 108 -0.91 7.55 -2.66
C HIS A 108 -1.14 6.04 -2.62
N LEU A 109 -0.35 5.37 -1.78
CA LEU A 109 -0.52 3.96 -1.42
C LEU A 109 -0.86 3.92 0.06
N HIS A 110 -1.92 3.21 0.42
CA HIS A 110 -2.23 2.98 1.82
C HIS A 110 -1.50 1.74 2.32
N PHE A 111 -1.00 1.80 3.56
CA PHE A 111 -0.38 0.66 4.23
C PHE A 111 -1.03 0.42 5.59
N LYS A 112 -1.21 -0.85 5.94
CA LYS A 112 -1.58 -1.29 7.29
C LYS A 112 -0.67 -2.45 7.68
N ILE A 113 0.02 -2.29 8.80
CA ILE A 113 1.11 -3.16 9.25
C ILE A 113 0.69 -3.82 10.56
N ASN A 114 0.52 -5.15 10.53
CA ASN A 114 -0.02 -5.97 11.63
C ASN A 114 0.91 -7.14 11.99
#